data_AF-A0A7J3GBN5-F1
#
_entry.id   AF-A0A7J3GBN5-F1
#
_cell.length_a   1.000
_cell.length_b   1.000
_cell.length_c   1.000
_cell.angle_alpha   90.00
_cell.angle_beta   90.00
_cell.angle_gamma   90.00
#
_symmetry.space_group_name_H-M   'P 1'
#
loop_
_entity.id
_entity.type
_entity.pdbx_description
1 polymer ?
#
loop_
_entity_poly.entity_id
_entity_poly.type
_entity_poly.pdbx_seq_one_letter_code
_entity_poly.pdbx_strand_id
1 'polypeptide(L)' 'MRMSTVIEDVKARKIFNSRGEATIEVEITTADGFGVASAPSGASKGKAEAIAYPPGGVDEAIRKVEELIAPELIGMN' A
#
# COMPACT_ATOMS: atom_id res chain seq x y z
N MET A 1 18.06 -24.12 0.11
CA MET A 1 18.15 -22.81 0.78
C MET A 1 16.73 -22.43 1.17
N ARG A 2 16.45 -22.09 2.44
CA ARG A 2 15.13 -21.54 2.80
C ARG A 2 15.14 -20.07 2.38
N MET A 3 14.17 -19.66 1.58
CA MET A 3 13.95 -18.24 1.31
C MET A 3 13.29 -17.62 2.54
N SER A 4 13.85 -16.52 3.01
CA SER A 4 13.34 -15.69 4.08
C SER A 4 12.28 -14.72 3.52
N THR A 5 11.09 -14.77 4.11
CA THR A 5 9.97 -13.87 3.79
C THR A 5 9.89 -12.69 4.75
N VAL A 6 10.89 -12.50 5.61
CA VAL A 6 10.95 -11.37 6.54
C VAL A 6 10.96 -10.05 5.77
N ILE A 7 10.02 -9.16 6.12
CA ILE A 7 9.89 -7.82 5.52
C ILE A 7 11.01 -6.92 6.03
N GLU A 8 11.74 -6.30 5.10
CA GLU A 8 12.84 -5.37 5.39
C GLU A 8 12.48 -3.91 5.08
N ASP A 9 11.60 -3.69 4.10
CA ASP A 9 11.19 -2.35 3.69
C ASP A 9 9.77 -2.33 3.13
N VAL A 10 9.06 -1.23 3.38
CA VAL A 10 7.70 -0.95 2.89
C VAL A 10 7.65 0.48 2.40
N LYS A 11 7.38 0.67 1.11
CA LYS A 11 7.28 1.99 0.48
C LYS A 11 5.93 2.17 -0.18
N ALA A 12 5.36 3.37 -0.08
CA ALA A 12 4.13 3.72 -0.77
C ALA A 12 4.35 4.90 -1.71
N ARG A 13 3.64 4.93 -2.84
CA ARG A 13 3.66 6.03 -3.78
C ARG A 13 2.30 6.28 -4.40
N LYS A 14 2.10 7.51 -4.86
CA LYS A 14 0.92 7.90 -5.61
C LYS A 14 1.13 7.52 -7.07
N ILE A 15 0.16 6.84 -7.64
CA ILE A 15 0.05 6.56 -9.08
C ILE A 15 -1.33 7.01 -9.59
N PHE A 16 -1.57 6.91 -10.88
CA PHE A 16 -2.86 7.20 -11.49
C PHE A 16 -3.45 5.93 -12.13
N ASN A 17 -4.74 5.70 -11.91
CA ASN A 17 -5.45 4.57 -12.52
C ASN A 17 -5.76 4.84 -14.01
N SER A 18 -6.44 3.89 -14.67
CA SER A 18 -6.84 4.02 -16.08
C SER A 18 -7.83 5.15 -16.39
N ARG A 19 -8.41 5.79 -15.37
CA ARG A 19 -9.31 6.96 -15.47
C ARG A 19 -8.63 8.28 -15.12
N GLY A 20 -7.33 8.27 -14.82
CA GLY A 20 -6.58 9.45 -14.39
C GLY A 20 -6.83 9.87 -12.94
N GLU A 21 -7.47 9.01 -12.13
CA GLU A 21 -7.69 9.27 -10.70
C GLU A 21 -6.48 8.77 -9.90
N ALA A 22 -6.07 9.56 -8.89
CA ALA A 22 -4.98 9.16 -8.01
C ALA A 22 -5.35 7.90 -7.21
N THR A 23 -4.40 6.96 -7.11
CA THR A 23 -4.48 5.76 -6.27
C THR A 23 -3.11 5.45 -5.65
N ILE A 24 -3.07 4.50 -4.72
CA ILE A 24 -1.84 4.12 -4.00
C ILE A 24 -1.24 2.82 -4.57
N GLU A 25 0.08 2.80 -4.71
CA GLU A 25 0.88 1.61 -4.96
C GLU A 25 1.82 1.38 -3.77
N VAL A 26 1.90 0.14 -3.31
CA VAL A 26 2.78 -0.27 -2.20
C VAL A 26 3.79 -1.30 -2.71
N GLU A 27 5.03 -1.08 -2.32
CA GLU A 27 6.19 -1.91 -2.60
C GLU A 27 6.68 -2.53 -1.29
N ILE A 28 6.94 -3.84 -1.30
CA ILE A 28 7.44 -4.61 -0.18
C ILE A 28 8.76 -5.26 -0.61
N THR A 29 9.80 -5.05 0.17
CA THR A 29 11.07 -5.78 0.05
C THR A 29 11.18 -6.74 1.22
N THR A 30 11.44 -8.01 0.94
CA THR A 30 11.79 -9.03 1.94
C THR A 30 13.26 -9.40 1.78
N ALA A 31 13.82 -10.10 2.78
CA ALA A 31 15.22 -10.51 2.77
C ALA A 31 15.66 -11.28 1.50
N ASP A 32 14.75 -12.04 0.88
CA ASP A 32 15.01 -12.79 -0.36
C ASP A 32 14.01 -12.47 -1.50
N GLY A 33 13.25 -11.37 -1.43
CA GLY A 33 12.12 -11.15 -2.34
C GLY A 33 11.66 -9.70 -2.48
N PHE A 34 10.78 -9.49 -3.47
CA PHE A 34 10.25 -8.18 -3.82
C PHE A 34 8.85 -8.31 -4.41
N GLY A 35 7.94 -7.43 -4.02
CA GLY A 35 6.57 -7.40 -4.52
C GLY A 35 6.00 -5.99 -4.59
N VAL A 36 5.18 -5.74 -5.60
CA VAL A 36 4.49 -4.46 -5.79
C VAL A 36 3.01 -4.73 -6.05
N ALA A 37 2.14 -3.97 -5.38
CA ALA A 37 0.71 -4.03 -5.58
C ALA A 37 0.08 -2.64 -5.61
N SER A 38 -0.82 -2.43 -6.55
CA SER A 38 -1.57 -1.19 -6.73
C SER A 38 -3.04 -1.39 -6.36
N ALA A 39 -3.60 -0.46 -5.58
CA ALA A 39 -5.02 -0.50 -5.21
C ALA A 39 -5.90 -0.04 -6.38
N PRO A 40 -6.95 -0.81 -6.76
CA PRO A 40 -7.93 -0.35 -7.74
C PRO A 40 -8.87 0.70 -7.12
N SER A 41 -9.40 1.63 -7.93
CA SER A 41 -10.53 2.49 -7.53
C SER A 41 -11.79 2.16 -8.32
N GLY A 42 -12.78 1.61 -7.60
CA GLY A 42 -14.12 1.37 -8.12
C GLY A 42 -14.91 2.68 -8.22
N ALA A 43 -15.58 2.90 -9.35
CA ALA A 43 -16.51 4.03 -9.52
C ALA A 43 -17.85 3.78 -8.80
N SER A 44 -18.33 2.54 -8.85
CA SER A 44 -19.50 2.09 -8.07
C SER A 44 -19.03 1.68 -6.68
N LYS A 45 -19.50 2.39 -5.65
CA LYS A 45 -19.18 2.11 -4.24
C LYS A 45 -20.47 1.87 -3.46
N GLY A 46 -20.59 0.72 -2.83
CA GLY A 46 -21.67 0.41 -1.89
C GLY A 46 -21.52 1.18 -0.57
N LYS A 47 -22.64 1.44 0.10
CA LYS A 47 -22.66 2.18 1.38
C LYS A 47 -21.96 1.46 2.54
N ALA A 48 -21.77 0.14 2.42
CA ALA A 48 -21.16 -0.71 3.44
C ALA A 48 -19.74 -1.17 3.08
N GLU A 49 -19.16 -0.67 1.99
CA GLU A 49 -17.77 -0.97 1.62
C GLU A 49 -16.79 -0.29 2.57
N ALA A 50 -15.59 -0.86 2.69
CA ALA A 50 -14.49 -0.20 3.39
C ALA A 50 -14.18 1.15 2.73
N ILE A 51 -13.97 2.17 3.56
CA ILE A 51 -13.59 3.50 3.09
C ILE A 51 -12.15 3.41 2.55
N ALA A 52 -11.99 3.63 1.24
CA ALA A 52 -10.73 3.43 0.55
C ALA A 52 -9.59 4.35 1.04
N TYR A 53 -9.90 5.61 1.36
CA TYR A 53 -8.91 6.61 1.75
C TYR A 53 -9.38 7.45 2.95
N PRO A 54 -8.44 7.95 3.77
CA PRO A 54 -8.75 8.93 4.80
C PRO A 54 -9.19 10.28 4.18
N PRO A 55 -9.68 11.24 4.98
CA PRO A 55 -10.16 12.53 4.48
C PRO A 55 -9.14 13.31 3.62
N GLY A 56 -7.84 13.19 3.90
CA GLY A 56 -6.74 13.76 3.12
C GLY A 56 -6.37 12.96 1.86
N GLY A 57 -7.16 11.96 1.48
CA GLY A 57 -7.00 11.20 0.25
C GLY A 57 -5.75 10.34 0.19
N VAL A 58 -5.21 10.16 -1.01
CA VAL A 58 -4.07 9.28 -1.29
C VAL A 58 -2.78 9.77 -0.61
N ASP A 59 -2.57 11.08 -0.52
CA ASP A 59 -1.36 11.62 0.12
C ASP A 59 -1.33 11.32 1.62
N GLU A 60 -2.46 11.50 2.30
CA GLU A 60 -2.55 11.11 3.72
C GLU A 60 -2.45 9.59 3.88
N ALA A 61 -2.98 8.80 2.94
CA ALA A 61 -2.83 7.34 2.97
C ALA A 61 -1.35 6.91 2.85
N ILE A 62 -0.58 7.50 1.94
CA ILE A 62 0.87 7.24 1.79
C ILE A 62 1.60 7.56 3.09
N ARG A 63 1.35 8.74 3.67
CA ARG A 63 1.95 9.12 4.95
C ARG A 63 1.61 8.12 6.07
N LYS A 64 0.36 7.64 6.12
CA LYS A 64 -0.02 6.59 7.08
C LYS A 64 0.67 5.27 6.83
N VAL A 65 0.96 4.92 5.57
CA VAL A 65 1.78 3.73 5.30
C VAL A 65 3.17 3.92 5.89
N GLU A 66 3.83 5.04 5.64
CA GLU A 66 5.20 5.29 6.08
C GLU A 66 5.32 5.45 7.61
N GLU A 67 4.40 6.19 8.25
CA GLU A 67 4.52 6.56 9.66
C GLU A 67 3.88 5.56 10.63
N LEU A 68 2.92 4.75 10.16
CA LEU A 68 2.14 3.86 11.03
C LEU A 68 2.22 2.39 10.61
N ILE A 69 2.06 2.09 9.32
CA ILE A 69 1.96 0.69 8.87
C ILE A 69 3.34 0.06 8.71
N ALA A 70 4.27 0.74 8.04
CA ALA A 70 5.61 0.22 7.75
C ALA A 70 6.37 -0.18 9.04
N PRO A 71 6.41 0.65 10.11
CA PRO A 71 7.10 0.27 11.35
C PRO A 71 6.53 -0.99 12.01
N GLU A 72 5.24 -1.24 11.86
CA GLU A 72 4.56 -2.42 12.42
C GLU A 72 4.78 -3.68 11.58
N LEU A 73 5.06 -3.54 10.28
CA LEU A 73 5.27 -4.66 9.36
C LEU A 73 6.74 -5.08 9.23
N ILE A 74 7.69 -4.15 9.38
CA ILE A 74 9.12 -4.46 9.26
C ILE A 74 9.51 -5.50 10.32
N GLY A 75 10.19 -6.57 9.89
CA GLY A 75 10.58 -7.70 10.74
C GLY A 75 9.52 -8.80 10.87
N MET A 76 8.30 -8.60 10.35
CA MET A 76 7.28 -9.66 10.26
C MET A 76 7.61 -10.63 9.12
N ASN A 77 7.05 -11.84 9.20
CA ASN A 77 7.25 -12.95 8.25
C ASN A 77 5.93 -13.41 7.60
#